data_AF-A0A1I5V2F4-F1
#
_entry.id   AF-A0A1I5V2F4-F1
#
_cell.length_a   1.000
_cell.length_b   1.000
_cell.length_c   1.000
_cell.angle_alpha   90.00
_cell.angle_beta   90.00
_cell.angle_gamma   90.00
#
_symmetry.space_group_name_H-M   'P 1'
#
loop_
_entity.id
_entity.type
_entity.pdbx_description
1 polymer ?
#
loop_
_entity_poly.entity_id
_entity_poly.type
_entity_poly.pdbx_seq_one_letter_code
_entity_poly.pdbx_strand_id
1 'polypeptide(L)'
;MTIYLKEYQTFESVTEMDGHIRSHLTEHYYNLNDTDRRVLSFLAQYACKYPGAAHLKVKTVTQVINKSDSTVRRSLRKLESLRIIERISTIRRVAKGYGANILVILPYVDQSEMISREVSQTLLISSTEEHFTEKETDYSLSSKKELLHNTYFKDTADNSLHKNSNTFYQQFKSTIFSMLGKDQRTVSQLYGVYRSLTHRVINCFPQYKDFYENVGYQALSISLHASKKKKIHNLAGYYAGIFEKICQRDLFEFYEELEE
;
A
#
# COMPACT_ATOMS: atom_id res chain seq x y z
N MET A 1 -17.72 12.64 -14.85
CA MET A 1 -16.74 12.96 -15.91
C MET A 1 -15.49 12.10 -15.73
N THR A 2 -15.27 11.11 -16.60
CA THR A 2 -14.11 10.19 -16.61
C THR A 2 -13.02 10.66 -17.58
N ILE A 3 -12.79 11.98 -17.68
CA ILE A 3 -11.91 12.57 -18.70
C ILE A 3 -10.45 12.09 -18.53
N TYR A 4 -10.02 11.82 -17.29
CA TYR A 4 -8.63 11.40 -17.01
C TYR A 4 -8.28 9.98 -17.51
N LEU A 5 -9.26 9.11 -17.79
CA LEU A 5 -8.94 7.77 -18.32
C LEU A 5 -8.42 7.82 -19.75
N LYS A 6 -8.69 8.90 -20.48
CA LYS A 6 -8.20 9.11 -21.84
C LYS A 6 -6.67 9.15 -21.92
N GLU A 7 -6.01 9.59 -20.84
CA GLU A 7 -4.54 9.64 -20.75
C GLU A 7 -3.89 8.26 -20.69
N TYR A 8 -4.66 7.23 -20.33
CA TYR A 8 -4.19 5.85 -20.17
C TYR A 8 -4.66 4.93 -21.29
N GLN A 9 -5.34 5.49 -22.31
CA GLN A 9 -5.79 4.76 -23.49
C GLN A 9 -4.57 4.27 -24.27
N THR A 10 -4.52 2.97 -24.57
CA THR A 10 -3.40 2.34 -25.30
C THR A 10 -3.71 2.05 -26.75
N PHE A 11 -5.00 1.90 -27.10
CA PHE A 11 -5.42 1.54 -28.46
C PHE A 11 -6.26 2.66 -29.07
N GLU A 12 -6.25 2.78 -30.39
CA GLU A 12 -7.07 3.76 -31.11
C GLU A 12 -8.51 3.26 -31.26
N SER A 13 -8.69 1.94 -31.40
CA SER A 13 -9.99 1.30 -31.59
C SER A 13 -10.22 0.10 -30.67
N VAL A 14 -11.49 -0.21 -30.40
CA VAL A 14 -11.91 -1.43 -29.68
C VAL A 14 -11.50 -2.69 -30.47
N THR A 15 -11.57 -2.64 -31.80
CA THR A 15 -11.20 -3.78 -32.66
C THR A 15 -9.72 -4.11 -32.57
N GLU A 16 -8.88 -3.08 -32.45
CA GLU A 16 -7.43 -3.21 -32.28
C GLU A 16 -7.11 -3.84 -30.92
N MET A 17 -7.73 -3.32 -29.85
CA MET A 17 -7.63 -3.88 -28.50
C MET A 17 -8.01 -5.38 -28.48
N ASP A 18 -9.14 -5.74 -29.11
CA ASP A 18 -9.59 -7.13 -29.19
C ASP A 18 -8.58 -8.02 -29.94
N GLY A 19 -7.93 -7.52 -30.99
CA GLY A 19 -6.86 -8.21 -31.70
C GLY A 19 -5.65 -8.53 -30.82
N HIS A 20 -5.18 -7.54 -30.05
CA HIS A 20 -4.08 -7.76 -29.10
C HIS A 20 -4.47 -8.70 -27.96
N ILE A 21 -5.69 -8.60 -27.43
CA ILE A 21 -6.18 -9.53 -26.39
C ILE A 21 -6.22 -10.97 -26.92
N ARG A 22 -6.67 -11.19 -28.15
CA ARG A 22 -6.67 -12.53 -28.77
C ARG A 22 -5.26 -13.08 -28.93
N SER A 23 -4.31 -12.21 -29.29
CA SER A 23 -2.89 -12.59 -29.42
C SER A 23 -2.32 -13.00 -28.06
N HIS A 24 -2.52 -12.20 -27.01
CA HIS A 24 -2.17 -12.54 -25.62
C HIS A 24 -2.79 -13.85 -25.14
N LEU A 25 -4.08 -14.08 -25.44
CA LEU A 25 -4.78 -15.31 -25.06
C LEU A 25 -4.25 -16.55 -25.78
N THR A 26 -3.78 -16.39 -27.01
CA THR A 26 -3.23 -17.49 -27.82
C THR A 26 -1.83 -17.84 -27.33
N GLU A 27 -0.97 -16.84 -27.17
CA GLU A 27 0.41 -17.03 -26.70
C GLU A 27 0.46 -17.59 -25.26
N HIS A 28 -0.36 -17.05 -24.37
CA HIS A 28 -0.39 -17.46 -22.97
C HIS A 28 -1.48 -18.49 -22.67
N TYR A 29 -1.96 -19.24 -23.66
CA TYR A 29 -3.09 -20.16 -23.52
C TYR A 29 -2.91 -21.17 -22.38
N TYR A 30 -1.75 -21.83 -22.33
CA TYR A 30 -1.42 -22.82 -21.29
C TYR A 30 -1.09 -22.18 -19.94
N ASN A 31 -0.66 -20.92 -19.95
CA ASN A 31 -0.33 -20.20 -18.73
C ASN A 31 -1.59 -19.67 -18.04
N LEU A 32 -2.66 -19.34 -18.78
CA LEU A 32 -3.89 -18.77 -18.22
C LEU A 32 -4.90 -19.86 -17.83
N ASN A 33 -5.49 -19.72 -16.63
CA ASN A 33 -6.60 -20.55 -16.21
C ASN A 33 -7.95 -19.92 -16.61
N ASP A 34 -9.05 -20.66 -16.54
CA ASP A 34 -10.37 -20.15 -16.96
C ASP A 34 -10.82 -18.92 -16.18
N THR A 35 -10.44 -18.83 -14.90
CA THR A 35 -10.71 -17.64 -14.10
C THR A 35 -9.91 -16.44 -14.59
N ASP A 36 -8.65 -16.63 -14.99
CA ASP A 36 -7.78 -15.57 -15.48
C ASP A 36 -8.33 -15.02 -16.81
N ARG A 37 -8.77 -15.91 -17.71
CA ARG A 37 -9.44 -15.57 -18.97
C ARG A 37 -10.72 -14.76 -18.73
N ARG A 38 -11.58 -15.20 -17.81
CA ARG A 38 -12.80 -14.47 -17.44
C ARG A 38 -12.51 -13.09 -16.87
N VAL A 39 -11.47 -12.96 -16.03
CA VAL A 39 -11.03 -11.65 -15.50
C VAL A 39 -10.60 -10.75 -16.66
N LEU A 40 -9.76 -11.24 -17.57
CA LEU A 40 -9.31 -10.45 -18.73
C LEU A 40 -10.48 -10.02 -19.63
N SER A 41 -11.41 -10.94 -19.95
CA SER A 41 -12.61 -10.61 -20.74
C SER A 41 -13.50 -9.58 -20.05
N PHE A 42 -13.62 -9.64 -18.72
CA PHE A 42 -14.37 -8.64 -17.96
C PHE A 42 -13.68 -7.27 -17.98
N LEU A 43 -12.35 -7.23 -17.87
CA LEU A 43 -11.59 -5.99 -17.98
C LEU A 43 -11.74 -5.37 -19.38
N ALA A 44 -11.67 -6.18 -20.44
CA ALA A 44 -11.83 -5.75 -21.82
C ALA A 44 -13.19 -5.06 -22.05
N GLN A 45 -14.28 -5.64 -21.53
CA GLN A 45 -15.63 -5.06 -21.63
C GLN A 45 -15.72 -3.65 -21.01
N TYR A 46 -15.08 -3.44 -19.86
CA TYR A 46 -15.04 -2.12 -19.22
C TYR A 46 -14.08 -1.16 -19.93
N ALA A 47 -13.01 -1.68 -20.53
CA ALA A 47 -12.04 -0.92 -21.31
C ALA A 47 -12.60 -0.47 -22.68
N CYS A 48 -13.71 -1.03 -23.18
CA CYS A 48 -14.30 -0.57 -24.45
C CYS A 48 -14.65 0.93 -24.47
N LYS A 49 -14.88 1.55 -23.30
CA LYS A 49 -15.17 2.99 -23.21
C LYS A 49 -13.93 3.86 -23.46
N TYR A 50 -12.75 3.38 -23.08
CA TYR A 50 -11.45 4.01 -23.28
C TYR A 50 -10.50 2.90 -23.69
N PRO A 51 -10.36 2.59 -25.00
CA PRO A 51 -9.71 1.37 -25.47
C PRO A 51 -8.38 1.08 -24.76
N GLY A 52 -8.38 0.00 -23.98
CA GLY A 52 -7.24 -0.44 -23.20
C GLY A 52 -7.16 0.08 -21.76
N ALA A 53 -8.01 0.99 -21.29
CA ALA A 53 -7.98 1.51 -19.92
C ALA A 53 -9.30 1.30 -19.16
N ALA A 54 -9.21 0.70 -17.97
CA ALA A 54 -10.36 0.49 -17.09
C ALA A 54 -10.04 0.87 -15.64
N HIS A 55 -10.90 1.68 -15.01
CA HIS A 55 -10.77 2.02 -13.59
C HIS A 55 -11.80 1.23 -12.79
N LEU A 56 -11.34 0.16 -12.13
CA LEU A 56 -12.21 -0.82 -11.50
C LEU A 56 -11.77 -1.15 -10.08
N LYS A 57 -12.76 -1.34 -9.19
CA LYS A 57 -12.55 -1.91 -7.87
C LYS A 57 -12.50 -3.44 -7.99
N VAL A 58 -11.59 -4.07 -7.25
CA VAL A 58 -11.53 -5.55 -7.15
C VAL A 58 -12.87 -6.13 -6.70
N LYS A 59 -13.57 -5.46 -5.77
CA LYS A 59 -14.91 -5.86 -5.31
C LYS A 59 -15.94 -5.97 -6.45
N THR A 60 -15.84 -5.12 -7.47
CA THR A 60 -16.74 -5.17 -8.64
C THR A 60 -16.46 -6.40 -9.50
N VAL A 61 -15.18 -6.69 -9.72
CA VAL A 61 -14.74 -7.88 -10.47
C VAL A 61 -15.16 -9.17 -9.75
N THR A 62 -15.02 -9.22 -8.42
CA THR A 62 -15.42 -10.40 -7.63
C THR A 62 -16.91 -10.68 -7.69
N GLN A 63 -17.75 -9.64 -7.71
CA GLN A 63 -19.20 -9.77 -7.79
C GLN A 63 -19.65 -10.40 -9.12
N VAL A 64 -19.02 -10.00 -10.23
CA VAL A 64 -19.40 -10.49 -11.57
C VAL A 64 -18.86 -11.89 -11.83
N ILE A 65 -17.61 -12.17 -11.43
CA ILE A 65 -16.96 -13.46 -11.70
C ILE A 65 -17.36 -14.53 -10.68
N ASN A 66 -18.01 -14.13 -9.58
CA ASN A 66 -18.41 -14.99 -8.46
C ASN A 66 -17.22 -15.79 -7.90
N LYS A 67 -16.14 -15.08 -7.59
CA LYS A 67 -14.92 -15.64 -7.00
C LYS A 67 -14.46 -14.78 -5.84
N SER A 68 -13.68 -15.40 -4.93
CA SER A 68 -13.13 -14.69 -3.78
C SER A 68 -12.20 -13.56 -4.22
N ASP A 69 -12.11 -12.51 -3.39
CA ASP A 69 -11.18 -11.39 -3.60
C ASP A 69 -9.72 -11.87 -3.72
N SER A 70 -9.33 -12.89 -2.95
CA SER A 70 -7.99 -13.49 -3.05
C SER A 70 -7.71 -14.11 -4.42
N THR A 71 -8.71 -14.76 -5.02
CA THR A 71 -8.62 -15.39 -6.34
C THR A 71 -8.50 -14.34 -7.43
N VAL A 72 -9.34 -13.31 -7.41
CA VAL A 72 -9.28 -12.22 -8.39
C VAL A 72 -7.94 -11.48 -8.31
N ARG A 73 -7.44 -11.18 -7.10
CA ARG A 73 -6.11 -10.56 -6.94
C ARG A 73 -4.98 -11.45 -7.46
N ARG A 74 -5.09 -12.77 -7.28
CA ARG A 74 -4.13 -13.73 -7.84
C ARG A 74 -4.14 -13.68 -9.37
N SER A 75 -5.32 -13.70 -9.99
CA SER A 75 -5.46 -13.57 -11.44
C SER A 75 -4.90 -12.25 -11.96
N LEU A 76 -5.19 -11.12 -11.32
CA LEU A 76 -4.64 -9.82 -11.71
C LEU A 76 -3.11 -9.78 -11.65
N ARG A 77 -2.49 -10.29 -10.57
CA ARG A 77 -1.02 -10.38 -10.46
C ARG A 77 -0.41 -11.26 -11.56
N LYS A 78 -1.12 -12.31 -11.95
CA LYS A 78 -0.67 -13.23 -13.01
C LYS A 78 -0.74 -12.56 -14.38
N LEU A 79 -1.83 -11.86 -14.69
CA LEU A 79 -1.95 -11.05 -15.90
C LEU A 79 -0.86 -9.96 -15.97
N GLU A 80 -0.53 -9.34 -14.83
CA GLU A 80 0.55 -8.36 -14.70
C GLU A 80 1.94 -9.00 -14.95
N SER A 81 2.19 -10.19 -14.39
CA SER A 81 3.44 -10.93 -14.60
C SER A 81 3.66 -11.35 -16.06
N LEU A 82 2.58 -11.60 -16.79
CA LEU A 82 2.60 -11.95 -18.21
C LEU A 82 2.62 -10.72 -19.13
N ARG A 83 2.75 -9.50 -18.57
CA ARG A 83 2.74 -8.23 -19.33
C ARG A 83 1.49 -8.05 -20.21
N ILE A 84 0.36 -8.66 -19.83
CA ILE A 84 -0.93 -8.47 -20.49
C ILE A 84 -1.58 -7.17 -19.99
N ILE A 85 -1.41 -6.89 -18.69
CA ILE A 85 -1.95 -5.69 -18.06
C ILE A 85 -0.89 -4.97 -17.22
N GLU A 86 -1.06 -3.65 -17.09
CA GLU A 86 -0.35 -2.80 -16.15
C GLU A 86 -1.33 -2.20 -15.13
N ARG A 87 -0.87 -2.03 -13.89
CA ARG A 87 -1.68 -1.51 -12.79
C ARG A 87 -1.12 -0.20 -12.26
N ILE A 88 -1.90 0.86 -12.44
CA ILE A 88 -1.55 2.21 -12.00
C ILE A 88 -2.35 2.51 -10.74
N SER A 89 -1.64 2.68 -9.62
CA SER A 89 -2.26 3.03 -8.34
C SER A 89 -2.75 4.48 -8.36
N THR A 90 -4.03 4.69 -8.09
CA THR A 90 -4.57 6.05 -7.95
C THR A 90 -4.65 6.44 -6.48
N ILE A 91 -4.56 7.74 -6.20
CA ILE A 91 -4.76 8.30 -4.85
C ILE A 91 -6.08 9.09 -4.86
N ARG A 92 -6.94 8.86 -3.86
CA ARG A 92 -8.20 9.60 -3.74
C ARG A 92 -7.91 11.03 -3.30
N ARG A 93 -8.39 12.00 -4.08
CA ARG A 93 -8.22 13.44 -3.79
C ARG A 93 -8.78 13.84 -2.42
N VAL A 94 -9.94 13.31 -2.03
CA VAL A 94 -10.64 13.68 -0.79
C VAL A 94 -10.09 12.93 0.43
N ALA A 95 -10.01 11.59 0.35
CA ALA A 95 -9.64 10.74 1.49
C ALA A 95 -8.13 10.44 1.61
N LYS A 96 -7.29 10.97 0.70
CA LYS A 96 -5.82 10.75 0.61
C LYS A 96 -5.31 9.30 0.65
N GLY A 97 -6.18 8.30 0.66
CA GLY A 97 -5.83 6.87 0.58
C GLY A 97 -5.82 6.33 -0.85
N TYR A 98 -5.35 5.09 -0.99
CA TYR A 98 -5.34 4.39 -2.27
C TYR A 98 -6.78 4.22 -2.83
N GLY A 99 -6.94 4.63 -4.08
CA GLY A 99 -8.16 4.50 -4.87
C GLY A 99 -8.32 3.10 -5.46
N ALA A 100 -9.28 2.97 -6.36
CA ALA A 100 -9.25 1.84 -7.28
C ALA A 100 -8.07 2.01 -8.24
N ASN A 101 -7.52 0.91 -8.73
CA ASN A 101 -6.41 1.01 -9.66
C ASN A 101 -6.95 1.21 -11.07
N ILE A 102 -6.21 1.96 -11.87
CA ILE A 102 -6.40 1.96 -13.32
C ILE A 102 -5.67 0.71 -13.83
N LEU A 103 -6.39 -0.09 -14.58
CA LEU A 103 -5.90 -1.30 -15.22
C LEU A 103 -5.78 -0.98 -16.71
N VAL A 104 -4.55 -1.04 -17.22
CA VAL A 104 -4.22 -0.75 -18.60
C VAL A 104 -3.89 -2.06 -19.29
N ILE A 105 -4.52 -2.35 -20.42
CA ILE A 105 -4.24 -3.50 -21.28
C ILE A 105 -3.10 -3.09 -22.22
N LEU A 106 -2.04 -3.88 -22.22
CA LEU A 106 -0.84 -3.59 -22.99
C LEU A 106 -0.92 -4.22 -24.40
N PRO A 107 -0.36 -3.58 -25.42
CA PRO A 107 -0.24 -4.18 -26.75
C PRO A 107 0.57 -5.47 -26.68
N TYR A 108 0.13 -6.47 -27.42
CA TYR A 108 0.93 -7.68 -27.65
C TYR A 108 2.10 -7.33 -28.57
N VAL A 109 3.32 -7.62 -28.13
CA VAL A 109 4.54 -7.50 -28.94
C VAL A 109 5.08 -8.91 -29.13
N ASP A 110 5.11 -9.37 -30.37
CA ASP A 110 5.67 -10.68 -30.68
C ASP A 110 7.19 -10.64 -30.51
N GLN A 111 7.70 -11.39 -29.54
CA GLN A 111 9.15 -11.53 -29.33
C GLN A 111 9.76 -12.59 -30.26
N SER A 112 8.94 -13.23 -31.11
CA SER A 112 9.36 -14.24 -32.07
C SER A 112 9.95 -13.67 -33.35
N GLU A 113 9.96 -12.34 -33.52
CA GLU A 113 10.77 -11.70 -34.55
C GLU A 113 12.25 -11.84 -34.18
N MET A 114 12.83 -12.98 -34.58
CA MET A 114 14.25 -13.11 -34.83
C MET A 114 14.69 -11.85 -35.59
N ILE A 115 15.61 -11.09 -34.99
CA ILE A 115 16.27 -9.97 -35.64
C ILE A 115 17.07 -10.54 -36.83
N SER A 116 16.42 -10.69 -37.99
CA SER A 116 17.12 -10.79 -39.26
C SER A 116 17.67 -9.40 -39.54
N ARG A 117 18.99 -9.27 -39.47
CA ARG A 117 19.71 -8.05 -39.83
C ARG A 117 19.39 -7.71 -41.29
N GLU A 118 18.52 -6.73 -41.53
CA GLU A 118 18.59 -5.90 -42.72
C GLU A 118 19.11 -4.52 -42.34
N VAL A 119 20.17 -4.15 -43.05
CA VAL A 119 21.03 -3.01 -42.84
C VAL A 119 20.51 -1.82 -43.64
N SER A 120 20.62 -0.64 -43.01
CA SER A 120 20.55 0.74 -43.57
C SER A 120 19.15 1.35 -43.75
N GLN A 121 18.84 2.58 -43.29
CA GLN A 121 19.68 3.69 -42.84
C GLN A 121 18.88 4.74 -42.01
N THR A 122 19.43 5.07 -40.83
CA THR A 122 19.62 6.40 -40.20
C THR A 122 18.39 7.26 -39.82
N LEU A 123 18.18 7.57 -38.54
CA LEU A 123 18.69 8.75 -37.78
C LEU A 123 18.13 8.61 -36.33
N LEU A 124 18.78 8.82 -35.18
CA LEU A 124 19.99 9.53 -34.74
C LEU A 124 20.36 9.04 -33.32
N ILE A 125 21.66 8.83 -33.06
CA ILE A 125 22.45 9.30 -31.89
C ILE A 125 21.98 8.86 -30.47
N SER A 126 22.78 8.29 -29.58
CA SER A 126 24.14 7.73 -29.57
C SER A 126 24.25 7.00 -28.24
N SER A 127 24.62 5.73 -28.26
CA SER A 127 25.02 4.97 -27.08
C SER A 127 26.33 5.50 -26.52
N THR A 128 26.43 5.64 -25.20
CA THR A 128 27.70 5.36 -24.52
C THR A 128 27.36 4.71 -23.19
N GLU A 129 27.42 3.38 -23.18
CA GLU A 129 27.53 2.59 -21.95
C GLU A 129 28.99 2.69 -21.48
N GLU A 130 29.21 3.13 -20.24
CA GLU A 130 30.45 2.84 -19.52
C GLU A 130 30.15 2.34 -18.11
N HIS A 131 30.55 1.08 -17.92
CA HIS A 131 31.11 0.42 -16.75
C HIS A 131 30.83 0.93 -15.33
N PHE A 132 30.39 -0.04 -14.51
CA PHE A 132 30.49 -0.09 -13.05
C PHE A 132 31.82 0.45 -12.51
N THR A 133 31.74 1.37 -11.54
CA THR A 133 32.65 1.39 -10.40
C THR A 133 31.95 2.02 -9.19
N GLU A 134 31.93 1.28 -8.08
CA GLU A 134 31.49 1.73 -6.77
C GLU A 134 32.34 2.91 -6.30
N LYS A 135 31.72 4.07 -6.06
CA LYS A 135 32.23 5.08 -5.12
C LYS A 135 31.08 5.73 -4.36
N GLU A 136 31.22 5.62 -3.04
CA GLU A 136 30.43 6.24 -2.00
C GLU A 136 30.16 7.72 -2.30
N THR A 137 28.93 8.16 -2.09
CA THR A 137 28.58 9.59 -2.06
C THR A 137 28.12 9.96 -0.66
N ASP A 138 29.04 10.59 0.06
CA ASP A 138 28.77 11.46 1.20
C ASP A 138 27.78 12.55 0.77
N TYR A 139 26.50 12.33 1.06
CA TYR A 139 25.53 13.42 1.05
C TYR A 139 25.57 14.14 2.41
N SER A 140 26.31 15.24 2.42
CA SER A 140 26.34 16.25 3.49
C SER A 140 24.94 16.57 4.02
N LEU A 141 24.66 16.15 5.26
CA LEU A 141 23.40 16.37 5.99
C LEU A 141 23.28 17.78 6.59
N SER A 142 23.87 18.82 5.98
CA SER A 142 23.98 20.12 6.63
C SER A 142 22.84 21.13 6.35
N SER A 143 21.89 20.87 5.45
CA SER A 143 20.85 21.88 5.11
C SER A 143 19.42 21.56 5.53
N LYS A 144 19.21 20.73 6.56
CA LYS A 144 17.86 20.40 7.06
C LYS A 144 17.53 20.92 8.46
N LYS A 145 18.18 22.00 8.90
CA LYS A 145 17.86 22.63 10.19
C LYS A 145 16.64 23.57 10.18
N GLU A 146 16.03 23.86 9.03
CA GLU A 146 14.92 24.83 8.95
C GLU A 146 13.53 24.28 8.61
N LEU A 147 13.33 22.96 8.52
CA LEU A 147 11.99 22.38 8.29
C LEU A 147 11.44 21.68 9.54
N LEU A 148 11.22 22.46 10.60
CA LEU A 148 10.33 22.08 11.71
C LEU A 148 8.88 22.43 11.37
N HIS A 149 8.32 21.78 10.36
CA HIS A 149 6.87 21.70 10.20
C HIS A 149 6.42 20.28 10.54
N ASN A 150 5.85 20.13 11.75
CA ASN A 150 5.17 18.91 12.19
C ASN A 150 4.14 18.50 11.13
N THR A 151 4.27 17.30 10.56
CA THR A 151 3.40 16.75 9.50
C THR A 151 2.00 16.37 9.99
N TYR A 152 1.60 16.79 11.19
CA TYR A 152 0.33 16.46 11.81
C TYR A 152 -0.48 17.74 12.01
N PHE A 153 -1.14 18.22 10.95
CA PHE A 153 -2.43 18.91 11.03
C PHE A 153 -2.93 19.19 9.60
N LYS A 154 -4.11 18.68 9.27
CA LYS A 154 -5.08 19.30 8.36
C LYS A 154 -6.44 18.87 8.87
N ASP A 155 -6.94 19.61 9.84
CA ASP A 155 -8.38 19.60 10.11
C ASP A 155 -9.05 20.61 9.20
N THR A 156 -10.13 20.10 8.62
CA THR A 156 -11.22 20.81 8.00
C THR A 156 -11.71 21.94 8.89
N ALA A 157 -12.10 23.03 8.25
CA ALA A 157 -12.92 24.06 8.86
C ALA A 157 -14.15 23.41 9.52
N ASP A 158 -14.29 23.58 10.83
CA ASP A 158 -15.53 23.97 11.49
C ASP A 158 -15.23 24.38 12.94
N ASN A 159 -15.70 25.57 13.31
CA ASN A 159 -15.54 26.15 14.64
C ASN A 159 -16.38 25.38 15.65
N SER A 160 -15.74 24.76 16.64
CA SER A 160 -16.40 24.32 17.86
C SER A 160 -15.41 24.18 19.02
N LEU A 161 -15.79 24.81 20.12
CA LEU A 161 -15.06 25.09 21.34
C LEU A 161 -14.93 23.83 22.23
N HIS A 162 -13.90 22.99 22.12
CA HIS A 162 -13.63 21.94 23.13
C HIS A 162 -12.13 21.59 23.30
N LYS A 163 -11.64 21.74 24.53
CA LYS A 163 -10.48 21.11 25.20
C LYS A 163 -9.44 20.43 24.29
N ASN A 164 -8.19 20.92 24.35
CA ASN A 164 -6.98 20.22 23.91
C ASN A 164 -6.97 18.73 24.32
N SER A 165 -7.52 17.85 23.48
CA SER A 165 -7.38 16.41 23.64
C SER A 165 -5.98 16.06 23.14
N ASN A 166 -5.07 15.80 24.08
CA ASN A 166 -3.75 15.33 23.72
C ASN A 166 -3.90 14.07 22.85
N THR A 167 -3.31 14.08 21.65
CA THR A 167 -3.30 12.91 20.76
C THR A 167 -2.66 11.71 21.46
N PHE A 168 -3.01 10.48 21.05
CA PHE A 168 -2.44 9.26 21.64
C PHE A 168 -0.90 9.29 21.68
N TYR A 169 -0.25 9.75 20.60
CA TYR A 169 1.21 9.91 20.59
C TYR A 169 1.71 10.92 21.63
N GLN A 170 1.02 12.03 21.84
CA GLN A 170 1.39 13.01 22.88
C GLN A 170 1.26 12.42 24.28
N GLN A 171 0.22 11.63 24.54
CA GLN A 171 0.03 10.91 25.81
C GLN A 171 1.11 9.83 26.00
N PHE A 172 1.41 9.07 24.95
CA PHE A 172 2.46 8.05 24.94
C PHE A 172 3.85 8.66 25.20
N LYS A 173 4.13 9.81 24.59
CA LYS A 173 5.38 10.54 24.77
C LYS A 173 5.49 11.16 26.16
N SER A 174 4.43 11.79 26.66
CA SER A 174 4.45 12.46 27.97
C SER A 174 4.65 11.47 29.11
N THR A 175 4.06 10.27 29.01
CA THR A 175 4.23 9.19 30.01
C THR A 175 5.64 8.61 30.03
N ILE A 176 6.27 8.42 28.87
CA ILE A 176 7.69 8.00 28.84
C ILE A 176 8.58 9.10 29.43
N PHE A 177 8.33 10.36 29.06
CA PHE A 177 9.12 11.49 29.55
C PHE A 177 9.00 11.68 31.07
N SER A 178 7.83 11.45 31.65
CA SER A 178 7.65 11.54 33.10
C SER A 178 8.30 10.38 33.85
N MET A 179 8.41 9.19 33.24
CA MET A 179 8.88 7.98 33.92
C MET A 179 10.37 7.68 33.73
N LEU A 180 10.92 7.94 32.54
CA LEU A 180 12.27 7.58 32.12
C LEU A 180 13.16 8.79 31.76
N GLY A 181 12.60 10.00 31.80
CA GLY A 181 13.28 11.22 31.39
C GLY A 181 13.11 11.54 29.91
N LYS A 182 13.67 12.69 29.48
CA LYS A 182 13.47 13.26 28.13
C LYS A 182 14.31 12.54 27.05
N ASP A 183 14.17 11.22 26.92
CA ASP A 183 14.82 10.44 25.87
C ASP A 183 13.89 10.19 24.68
N GLN A 184 14.07 10.99 23.62
CA GLN A 184 13.29 10.85 22.40
C GLN A 184 13.60 9.54 21.65
N ARG A 185 14.79 8.95 21.83
CA ARG A 185 15.15 7.68 21.18
C ARG A 185 14.28 6.54 21.71
N THR A 186 14.14 6.44 23.03
CA THR A 186 13.27 5.44 23.68
C THR A 186 11.81 5.62 23.26
N VAL A 187 11.31 6.87 23.16
CA VAL A 187 9.96 7.16 22.65
C VAL A 187 9.78 6.63 21.23
N SER A 188 10.69 6.97 20.32
CA SER A 188 10.61 6.54 18.92
C SER A 188 10.70 5.01 18.78
N GLN A 189 11.51 4.35 19.58
CA GLN A 189 11.62 2.89 19.59
C GLN A 189 10.34 2.21 20.05
N LEU A 190 9.81 2.60 21.22
CA LEU A 190 8.58 2.01 21.77
C LEU A 190 7.36 2.31 20.91
N TYR A 191 7.21 3.55 20.45
CA TYR A 191 6.11 3.93 19.57
C TYR A 191 6.22 3.27 18.19
N GLY A 192 7.43 3.08 17.68
CA GLY A 192 7.69 2.31 16.46
C GLY A 192 7.22 0.87 16.58
N VAL A 193 7.51 0.21 17.71
CA VAL A 193 7.02 -1.15 18.00
C VAL A 193 5.49 -1.17 18.09
N TYR A 194 4.87 -0.26 18.85
CA TYR A 194 3.41 -0.13 18.90
C TYR A 194 2.79 -0.01 17.49
N ARG A 195 3.35 0.86 16.64
CA ARG A 195 2.88 1.02 15.26
C ARG A 195 3.07 -0.27 14.47
N SER A 196 4.18 -0.97 14.60
CA SER A 196 4.42 -2.22 13.86
C SER A 196 3.37 -3.29 14.19
N LEU A 197 2.96 -3.39 15.46
CA LEU A 197 1.97 -4.36 15.92
C LEU A 197 0.55 -4.00 15.46
N THR A 198 0.22 -2.70 15.46
CA THR A 198 -1.17 -2.23 15.24
C THR A 198 -1.46 -1.76 13.81
N HIS A 199 -0.44 -1.39 13.03
CA HIS A 199 -0.61 -0.73 11.73
C HIS A 199 -1.55 -1.50 10.80
N ARG A 200 -1.37 -2.81 10.68
CA ARG A 200 -2.19 -3.63 9.79
C ARG A 200 -3.64 -3.67 10.26
N VAL A 201 -3.87 -3.85 11.56
CA VAL A 201 -5.20 -4.03 12.11
C VAL A 201 -5.98 -2.72 12.13
N ILE A 202 -5.39 -1.62 12.59
CA ILE A 202 -6.02 -0.30 12.59
C ILE A 202 -6.36 0.15 11.15
N ASN A 203 -5.50 -0.14 10.17
CA ASN A 203 -5.79 0.18 8.77
C ASN A 203 -6.94 -0.67 8.19
N CYS A 204 -7.08 -1.93 8.60
CA CYS A 204 -8.16 -2.81 8.15
C CYS A 204 -9.47 -2.54 8.89
N PHE A 205 -9.39 -2.18 10.17
CA PHE A 205 -10.50 -1.99 11.08
C PHE A 205 -10.32 -0.71 11.92
N PRO A 206 -10.53 0.48 11.32
CA PRO A 206 -10.32 1.76 12.00
C PRO A 206 -11.21 1.95 13.24
N GLN A 207 -12.37 1.30 13.27
CA GLN A 207 -13.31 1.37 14.38
C GLN A 207 -12.76 0.78 15.69
N TYR A 208 -11.75 -0.10 15.61
CA TYR A 208 -11.12 -0.70 16.80
C TYR A 208 -9.86 0.05 17.25
N LYS A 209 -9.58 1.23 16.66
CA LYS A 209 -8.39 2.01 16.99
C LYS A 209 -8.28 2.29 18.49
N ASP A 210 -9.38 2.70 19.12
CA ASP A 210 -9.39 3.08 20.54
C ASP A 210 -9.07 1.88 21.45
N PHE A 211 -9.55 0.68 21.10
CA PHE A 211 -9.19 -0.56 21.77
C PHE A 211 -7.67 -0.80 21.74
N TYR A 212 -7.05 -0.72 20.56
CA TYR A 212 -5.61 -0.93 20.43
C TYR A 212 -4.77 0.19 21.06
N GLU A 213 -5.25 1.44 21.08
CA GLU A 213 -4.63 2.53 21.83
C GLU A 213 -4.67 2.25 23.35
N ASN A 214 -5.79 1.77 23.88
CA ASN A 214 -5.91 1.38 25.28
C ASN A 214 -4.97 0.23 25.66
N VAL A 215 -4.96 -0.86 24.87
CA VAL A 215 -4.02 -1.98 25.04
C VAL A 215 -2.57 -1.47 24.97
N GLY A 216 -2.28 -0.58 24.01
CA GLY A 216 -0.98 0.06 23.86
C GLY A 216 -0.52 0.84 25.09
N TYR A 217 -1.44 1.60 25.71
CA TYR A 217 -1.18 2.39 26.91
C TYR A 217 -1.01 1.54 28.16
N GLN A 218 -1.83 0.49 28.33
CA GLN A 218 -1.70 -0.46 29.44
C GLN A 218 -0.36 -1.20 29.36
N ALA A 219 -0.01 -1.73 28.18
CA ALA A 219 1.26 -2.40 27.96
C ALA A 219 2.45 -1.49 28.24
N LEU A 220 2.34 -0.21 27.87
CA LEU A 220 3.39 0.79 28.10
C LEU A 220 3.58 1.01 29.58
N SER A 221 2.47 1.24 30.30
CA SER A 221 2.48 1.47 31.75
C SER A 221 3.13 0.29 32.47
N ILE A 222 2.73 -0.95 32.18
CA ILE A 222 3.31 -2.14 32.81
C ILE A 222 4.81 -2.27 32.49
N SER A 223 5.20 -2.01 31.25
CA SER A 223 6.61 -2.09 30.81
C SER A 223 7.49 -1.06 31.53
N LEU A 224 7.01 0.19 31.66
CA LEU A 224 7.74 1.25 32.36
C LEU A 224 7.85 0.96 33.87
N HIS A 225 6.78 0.49 34.51
CA HIS A 225 6.82 0.09 35.92
C HIS A 225 7.77 -1.09 36.15
N ALA A 226 7.78 -2.08 35.24
CA ALA A 226 8.71 -3.18 35.31
C ALA A 226 10.17 -2.72 35.15
N SER A 227 10.44 -1.78 34.23
CA SER A 227 11.77 -1.21 34.00
C SER A 227 12.32 -0.50 35.25
N LYS A 228 11.45 0.13 36.05
CA LYS A 228 11.83 0.72 37.34
C LYS A 228 12.18 -0.31 38.42
N LYS A 229 11.59 -1.51 38.36
CA LYS A 229 11.78 -2.57 39.38
C LYS A 229 12.93 -3.51 39.08
N LYS A 230 13.21 -3.78 37.80
CA LYS A 230 14.24 -4.73 37.36
C LYS A 230 14.98 -4.23 36.13
N LYS A 231 16.22 -4.66 35.96
CA LYS A 231 17.00 -4.36 34.75
C LYS A 231 16.42 -5.12 33.56
N ILE A 232 15.81 -4.41 32.62
CA ILE A 232 15.30 -4.96 31.36
C ILE A 232 16.29 -4.63 30.25
N HIS A 233 16.90 -5.65 29.65
CA HIS A 233 17.90 -5.45 28.59
C HIS A 233 17.29 -4.92 27.29
N ASN A 234 16.10 -5.40 26.92
CA ASN A 234 15.36 -4.94 25.74
C ASN A 234 13.95 -4.49 26.14
N LEU A 235 13.79 -3.20 26.43
CA LEU A 235 12.50 -2.63 26.84
C LEU A 235 11.45 -2.69 25.73
N ALA A 236 11.86 -2.52 24.46
CA ALA A 236 10.97 -2.54 23.32
C ALA A 236 10.41 -3.95 23.04
N GLY A 237 11.26 -4.98 23.13
CA GLY A 237 10.83 -6.37 23.05
C GLY A 237 9.96 -6.79 24.23
N TYR A 238 10.29 -6.33 25.44
CA TYR A 238 9.46 -6.58 26.63
C TYR A 238 8.06 -5.94 26.49
N TYR A 239 8.00 -4.72 25.96
CA TYR A 239 6.75 -4.04 25.63
C TYR A 239 5.91 -4.81 24.61
N ALA A 240 6.51 -5.27 23.52
CA ALA A 240 5.80 -6.09 22.52
C ALA A 240 5.18 -7.34 23.14
N GLY A 241 5.94 -8.07 23.96
CA GLY A 241 5.44 -9.29 24.63
C GLY A 241 4.32 -9.02 25.62
N ILE A 242 4.32 -7.89 26.32
CA ILE A 242 3.19 -7.50 27.18
C ILE A 242 1.99 -7.11 26.32
N PHE A 243 2.21 -6.33 25.27
CA PHE A 243 1.15 -5.92 24.35
C PHE A 243 0.42 -7.13 23.78
N GLU A 244 1.13 -8.14 23.28
CA GLU A 244 0.54 -9.36 22.75
C GLU A 244 -0.27 -10.12 23.80
N LYS A 245 0.23 -10.22 25.04
CA LYS A 245 -0.49 -10.89 26.14
C LYS A 245 -1.79 -10.19 26.53
N ILE A 246 -1.74 -8.86 26.68
CA ILE A 246 -2.95 -8.06 26.98
C ILE A 246 -3.91 -8.15 25.80
N CYS A 247 -3.41 -8.01 24.57
CA CYS A 247 -4.22 -8.12 23.38
C CYS A 247 -4.90 -9.49 23.29
N GLN A 248 -4.22 -10.60 23.58
CA GLN A 248 -4.85 -11.93 23.56
C GLN A 248 -5.93 -12.10 24.62
N ARG A 249 -5.71 -11.57 25.83
CA ARG A 249 -6.69 -11.61 26.93
C ARG A 249 -7.91 -10.76 26.58
N ASP A 250 -7.69 -9.50 26.23
CA ASP A 250 -8.75 -8.50 26.09
C ASP A 250 -9.50 -8.66 24.76
N LEU A 251 -8.86 -9.22 23.73
CA LEU A 251 -9.52 -9.47 22.43
C LEU A 251 -10.58 -10.57 22.54
N PHE A 252 -10.39 -11.56 23.42
CA PHE A 252 -11.40 -12.59 23.67
C PHE A 252 -12.64 -11.98 24.34
N GLU A 253 -12.45 -11.22 25.42
CA GLU A 253 -13.54 -10.52 26.13
C GLU A 253 -14.26 -9.51 25.21
N PHE A 254 -13.50 -8.77 24.38
CA PHE A 254 -14.05 -7.79 23.44
C PHE A 254 -14.97 -8.39 22.37
N TYR A 255 -14.75 -9.64 21.94
CA TYR A 255 -15.63 -10.29 20.98
C TYR A 255 -16.87 -10.92 21.63
N GLU A 256 -16.79 -11.37 22.88
CA GLU A 256 -17.97 -11.84 23.62
C GLU A 256 -18.98 -10.69 23.87
N GLU A 257 -18.50 -9.49 24.19
CA GLU A 257 -19.35 -8.29 24.38
C GLU A 257 -20.03 -7.78 23.09
N LEU A 258 -19.56 -8.19 21.90
CA LEU A 258 -20.17 -7.80 20.62
C LEU A 258 -21.23 -8.79 20.11
N GLU A 259 -21.34 -9.97 20.74
CA GLU A 259 -22.34 -10.99 20.41
C GLU A 259 -23.63 -10.89 21.28
N GLU A 260 -23.62 -10.08 22.35
CA GLU A 260 -24.80 -9.68 23.14
C GLU A 260 -25.50 -8.43 22.58
#